data_AF-A0AA39E053-F1
#
_entry.id   AF-A0AA39E053-F1
#
_cell.length_a   1.000
_cell.length_b   1.000
_cell.length_c   1.000
_cell.angle_alpha   90.00
_cell.angle_beta   90.00
_cell.angle_gamma   90.00
#
_symmetry.space_group_name_H-M   'P 1'
#
loop_
_entity.id
_entity.type
_entity.pdbx_description
1 polymer ?
#
loop_
_entity_poly.entity_id
_entity_poly.type
_entity_poly.pdbx_seq_one_letter_code
_entity_poly.pdbx_strand_id
1 'polypeptide(L)'
;MLKRSSRQHESLSDKIYRFRGVILVISIPLLLISFVLFLMPTTTTSRSGAFQQYPLVHRKASPHSQSRTYAVIFDAGSSGSRVHVFCFDSDLNLVHIGKDLELFLQTKPGLSAYPTEPQQAAESLLPLLDKAENVVPADLRRKTPVKVGATAGLRALGIDASDRILQAVKNFLKVKSTLKSKPEWVTVLDGTQEGAFQWKSSPCQMGGGVWG
;
A
#
# COMPACT_ATOMS: atom_id res chain seq x y z
N MET A 1 -87.07 16.45 -0.08
CA MET A 1 -85.77 17.14 -0.17
C MET A 1 -84.67 16.19 0.29
N LEU A 2 -83.83 15.68 -0.61
CA LEU A 2 -82.53 15.09 -0.26
C LEU A 2 -81.53 15.43 -1.36
N LYS A 3 -80.51 16.20 -0.96
CA LYS A 3 -79.49 16.88 -1.77
C LYS A 3 -78.43 15.86 -2.22
N ARG A 4 -78.34 15.59 -3.52
CA ARG A 4 -77.27 14.75 -4.10
C ARG A 4 -76.02 15.61 -4.27
N SER A 5 -75.02 15.41 -3.41
CA SER A 5 -73.72 16.09 -3.51
C SER A 5 -72.87 15.44 -4.60
N SER A 6 -72.39 16.24 -5.54
CA SER A 6 -71.51 15.86 -6.65
C SER A 6 -70.08 15.62 -6.16
N ARG A 7 -69.46 14.50 -6.55
CA ARG A 7 -68.02 14.26 -6.39
C ARG A 7 -67.27 15.07 -7.45
N GLN A 8 -66.51 16.09 -7.04
CA GLN A 8 -65.56 16.79 -7.91
C GLN A 8 -64.33 15.90 -8.16
N HIS A 9 -63.97 15.75 -9.43
CA HIS A 9 -62.76 15.06 -9.87
C HIS A 9 -61.64 16.10 -9.99
N GLU A 10 -60.77 16.17 -8.98
CA GLU A 10 -59.61 17.09 -8.98
C GLU A 10 -58.64 16.72 -10.12
N SER A 11 -58.33 17.72 -10.96
CA SER A 11 -57.45 17.57 -12.12
C SER A 11 -56.00 17.32 -11.69
N LEU A 12 -55.34 16.35 -12.33
CA LEU A 12 -53.95 15.96 -12.02
C LEU A 12 -52.97 17.14 -12.12
N SER A 13 -53.28 18.12 -12.96
CA SER A 13 -52.51 19.34 -13.13
C SER A 13 -52.41 20.16 -11.83
N ASP A 14 -53.50 20.28 -11.06
CA ASP A 14 -53.51 21.10 -9.83
C ASP A 14 -52.66 20.48 -8.71
N LYS A 15 -52.60 19.14 -8.66
CA LYS A 15 -51.66 18.43 -7.77
C LYS A 15 -50.21 18.70 -8.17
N ILE A 16 -49.91 18.69 -9.47
CA ILE A 16 -48.55 18.95 -9.97
C ILE A 16 -48.14 20.39 -9.63
N TYR A 17 -49.05 21.38 -9.77
CA TYR A 17 -48.75 22.79 -9.45
C TYR A 17 -48.49 23.03 -7.95
N ARG A 18 -49.19 22.33 -7.06
CA ARG A 18 -48.98 22.45 -5.60
C ARG A 18 -47.65 21.89 -5.11
N PHE A 19 -47.12 20.87 -5.78
CA PHE A 19 -45.89 20.19 -5.36
C PHE A 19 -44.65 20.57 -6.18
N ARG A 20 -44.71 21.54 -7.11
CA ARG A 20 -43.57 21.93 -7.99
C ARG A 20 -42.30 22.25 -7.21
N GLY A 21 -42.41 22.95 -6.07
CA GLY A 21 -41.27 23.28 -5.22
C GLY A 21 -40.63 22.04 -4.60
N VAL A 22 -41.44 21.10 -4.12
CA VAL A 22 -40.97 19.83 -3.52
C VAL A 22 -40.35 18.93 -4.59
N ILE A 23 -40.95 18.89 -5.78
CA ILE A 23 -40.43 18.12 -6.93
C ILE A 23 -39.06 18.65 -7.34
N LEU A 24 -38.85 19.97 -7.39
CA LEU A 24 -37.55 20.56 -7.71
C LEU A 24 -36.49 20.28 -6.64
N VAL A 25 -36.85 20.37 -5.36
CA VAL A 25 -35.91 20.11 -4.24
C VAL A 25 -35.47 18.64 -4.20
N ILE A 26 -36.32 17.71 -4.64
CA ILE A 26 -35.99 16.27 -4.70
C ILE A 26 -35.31 15.89 -6.02
N SER A 27 -35.68 16.52 -7.14
CA SER A 27 -35.12 16.16 -8.45
C SER A 27 -33.66 16.61 -8.64
N ILE A 28 -33.28 17.76 -8.07
CA ILE A 28 -31.91 18.29 -8.15
C ILE A 28 -30.88 17.35 -7.48
N PRO A 29 -31.06 16.89 -6.23
CA PRO A 29 -30.12 15.95 -5.62
C PRO A 29 -30.12 14.59 -6.33
N LEU A 30 -31.27 14.11 -6.83
CA LEU A 30 -31.32 12.87 -7.61
C LEU A 30 -30.56 12.97 -8.94
N LEU A 31 -30.66 14.12 -9.63
CA LEU A 31 -29.89 14.38 -10.85
C LEU A 31 -28.40 14.49 -10.56
N LEU A 32 -28.01 15.14 -9.46
CA LEU A 32 -26.60 15.21 -9.05
C LEU A 32 -26.05 13.82 -8.71
N ILE A 33 -26.80 13.00 -7.98
CA ILE A 33 -26.40 11.62 -7.67
C ILE A 33 -26.25 10.80 -8.96
N SER A 34 -27.22 10.91 -9.89
CA SER A 34 -27.16 10.23 -11.19
C SER A 34 -25.96 10.69 -12.03
N PHE A 35 -25.68 12.00 -12.07
CA PHE A 35 -24.53 12.56 -12.76
C PHE A 35 -23.20 12.10 -12.18
N VAL A 36 -23.10 12.02 -10.84
CA VAL A 36 -21.93 11.47 -10.15
C VAL A 36 -21.77 9.98 -10.44
N LEU A 37 -22.84 9.19 -10.44
CA LEU A 37 -22.81 7.77 -10.82
C LEU A 37 -22.44 7.56 -12.30
N PHE A 38 -22.77 8.52 -13.17
CA PHE A 38 -22.39 8.48 -14.58
C PHE A 38 -20.92 8.87 -14.81
N LEU A 39 -20.37 9.79 -14.01
CA LEU A 39 -18.96 10.22 -14.08
C LEU A 39 -17.99 9.33 -13.28
N MET A 40 -18.47 8.58 -12.30
CA MET A 40 -17.69 7.53 -11.65
C MET A 40 -17.90 6.22 -12.40
N PRO A 41 -16.93 5.73 -13.20
CA PRO A 41 -17.05 4.40 -13.79
C PRO A 41 -17.08 3.40 -12.63
N THR A 42 -18.26 2.88 -12.34
CA THR A 42 -18.44 1.83 -11.34
C THR A 42 -17.80 0.58 -11.94
N THR A 43 -16.64 0.22 -11.43
CA THR A 43 -16.01 -1.09 -11.66
C THR A 43 -16.94 -2.15 -11.09
N THR A 44 -17.83 -2.64 -11.93
CA THR A 44 -18.67 -3.80 -11.63
C THR A 44 -17.82 -5.05 -11.80
N THR A 45 -17.52 -5.69 -10.67
CA THR A 45 -17.18 -7.11 -10.63
C THR A 45 -18.35 -7.91 -11.19
N SER A 46 -18.19 -8.47 -12.40
CA SER A 46 -18.70 -9.80 -12.75
C SER A 46 -18.08 -10.33 -14.05
N ARG A 47 -17.25 -11.34 -13.85
CA ARG A 47 -17.02 -12.55 -14.66
C ARG A 47 -18.06 -12.74 -15.79
N SER A 48 -17.61 -12.77 -17.06
CA SER A 48 -17.89 -13.79 -18.10
C SER A 48 -17.56 -13.31 -19.52
N GLY A 49 -16.56 -13.94 -20.15
CA GLY A 49 -16.54 -14.33 -21.57
C GLY A 49 -16.57 -13.26 -22.68
N ALA A 50 -15.39 -12.86 -23.18
CA ALA A 50 -15.17 -12.59 -24.59
C ALA A 50 -13.67 -12.72 -24.92
N PHE A 51 -13.31 -13.88 -25.46
CA PHE A 51 -11.98 -14.26 -25.92
C PHE A 51 -11.73 -13.59 -27.29
N GLN A 52 -10.84 -12.59 -27.37
CA GLN A 52 -10.17 -12.27 -28.63
C GLN A 52 -8.82 -12.98 -28.67
N GLN A 53 -8.72 -13.83 -29.68
CA GLN A 53 -7.69 -14.82 -29.93
C GLN A 53 -6.45 -14.18 -30.55
N TYR A 54 -5.36 -14.12 -29.79
CA TYR A 54 -4.00 -13.95 -30.31
C TYR A 54 -3.36 -15.35 -30.41
N PRO A 55 -2.66 -15.69 -31.51
CA PRO A 55 -2.26 -17.06 -31.79
C PRO A 55 -1.26 -17.58 -30.75
N LEU A 56 -1.64 -18.68 -30.10
CA LEU A 56 -0.81 -19.41 -29.16
C LEU A 56 0.39 -20.03 -29.89
N VAL A 57 1.58 -19.50 -29.64
CA VAL A 57 2.81 -20.29 -29.78
C VAL A 57 2.76 -21.34 -28.68
N HIS A 58 2.55 -22.59 -29.11
CA HIS A 58 2.48 -23.78 -28.29
C HIS A 58 3.84 -24.04 -27.62
N ARG A 59 4.12 -23.33 -26.51
CA ARG A 59 5.26 -23.64 -25.65
C ARG A 59 4.74 -24.60 -24.58
N LYS A 60 5.14 -25.87 -24.71
CA LYS A 60 4.87 -26.96 -23.75
C LYS A 60 4.88 -26.43 -22.32
N ALA A 61 3.76 -26.59 -21.62
CA ALA A 61 3.59 -26.23 -20.23
C ALA A 61 4.58 -27.04 -19.36
N SER A 62 5.66 -26.38 -18.95
CA SER A 62 6.43 -26.73 -17.77
C SER A 62 5.55 -26.45 -16.53
N PRO A 63 5.58 -27.25 -15.45
CA PRO A 63 4.68 -27.05 -14.32
C PRO A 63 4.95 -25.68 -13.69
N HIS A 64 4.00 -24.77 -13.87
CA HIS A 64 3.74 -23.55 -13.11
C HIS A 64 4.96 -22.82 -12.52
N SER A 65 5.77 -22.20 -13.38
CA SER A 65 6.60 -21.07 -12.95
C SER A 65 5.68 -19.87 -12.67
N GLN A 66 5.00 -19.86 -11.51
CA GLN A 66 4.40 -18.62 -11.01
C GLN A 66 5.52 -17.59 -10.92
N SER A 67 5.44 -16.52 -11.73
CA SER A 67 6.43 -15.45 -11.68
C SER A 67 6.31 -14.77 -10.33
N ARG A 68 7.28 -15.01 -9.45
CA ARG A 68 7.36 -14.39 -8.12
C ARG A 68 8.14 -13.10 -8.19
N THR A 69 7.66 -12.09 -7.49
CA THR A 69 8.33 -10.80 -7.32
C THR A 69 8.63 -10.60 -5.84
N TYR A 70 9.81 -10.09 -5.52
CA TYR A 70 10.18 -9.80 -4.13
C TYR A 70 10.33 -8.29 -3.94
N ALA A 71 10.11 -7.82 -2.71
CA ALA A 71 10.43 -6.46 -2.30
C ALA A 71 11.10 -6.48 -0.93
N VAL A 72 12.16 -5.68 -0.78
CA VAL A 72 12.92 -5.56 0.49
C VAL A 72 12.78 -4.14 1.01
N ILE A 73 12.33 -4.01 2.26
CA ILE A 73 12.10 -2.72 2.91
C ILE A 73 12.85 -2.71 4.25
N PHE A 74 13.72 -1.73 4.42
CA PHE A 74 14.38 -1.45 5.68
C PHE A 74 13.65 -0.33 6.42
N ASP A 75 13.36 -0.55 7.70
CA ASP A 75 12.89 0.46 8.64
C ASP A 75 14.04 0.79 9.59
N ALA A 76 14.61 1.98 9.44
CA ALA A 76 15.74 2.45 10.24
C ALA A 76 15.25 3.37 11.36
N GLY A 77 15.07 2.80 12.54
CA GLY A 77 14.67 3.50 13.75
C GLY A 77 15.83 3.93 14.64
N SER A 78 15.49 4.64 15.72
CA SER A 78 16.46 5.02 16.75
C SER A 78 16.92 3.82 17.57
N SER A 79 15.97 3.02 18.06
CA SER A 79 16.24 1.89 18.93
C SER A 79 16.75 0.65 18.19
N GLY A 80 16.62 0.60 16.87
CA GLY A 80 17.02 -0.53 16.05
C GLY A 80 16.61 -0.36 14.59
N SER A 81 17.24 -1.16 13.73
CA SER A 81 16.93 -1.26 12.31
C SER A 81 16.24 -2.59 12.04
N ARG A 82 15.28 -2.60 11.12
CA ARG A 82 14.49 -3.79 10.75
C ARG A 82 14.53 -3.98 9.26
N VAL A 83 14.38 -5.22 8.80
CA VAL A 83 14.17 -5.54 7.39
C VAL A 83 12.93 -6.41 7.25
N HIS A 84 12.14 -6.08 6.23
CA HIS A 84 10.97 -6.80 5.78
C HIS A 84 11.22 -7.29 4.36
N VAL A 85 11.06 -8.58 4.12
CA VAL A 85 11.07 -9.16 2.77
C VAL A 85 9.70 -9.71 2.47
N PHE A 86 9.07 -9.20 1.41
CA PHE A 86 7.78 -9.66 0.91
C PHE A 86 7.97 -10.42 -0.39
N CYS A 87 7.17 -11.46 -0.59
CA CYS A 87 7.05 -12.19 -1.84
C CYS A 87 5.64 -11.99 -2.38
N PHE A 88 5.55 -11.73 -3.68
CA PHE A 88 4.31 -11.52 -4.41
C PHE A 88 4.22 -12.49 -5.59
N ASP A 89 3.01 -12.92 -5.92
CA ASP A 89 2.74 -13.63 -7.17
C ASP A 89 2.59 -12.64 -8.36
N SER A 90 2.16 -13.16 -9.50
CA SER A 90 1.94 -12.36 -10.71
C SER A 90 0.71 -11.45 -10.62
N ASP A 91 -0.21 -11.74 -9.71
CA ASP A 91 -1.43 -11.00 -9.43
C ASP A 91 -1.26 -10.01 -8.25
N LEU A 92 -0.03 -9.84 -7.76
CA LEU A 92 0.37 -9.01 -6.62
C LEU A 92 -0.21 -9.46 -5.27
N ASN A 93 -0.61 -10.73 -5.13
CA ASN A 93 -0.98 -11.30 -3.84
C ASN A 93 0.27 -11.65 -3.05
N LEU A 94 0.24 -11.45 -1.72
CA LEU A 94 1.32 -11.90 -0.84
C LEU A 94 1.39 -13.43 -0.83
N VAL A 95 2.61 -13.93 -1.00
CA VAL A 95 2.95 -15.36 -0.98
C VAL A 95 3.84 -15.62 0.23
N HIS A 96 3.59 -16.76 0.89
CA HIS A 96 4.38 -17.18 2.05
C HIS A 96 5.86 -17.41 1.68
N ILE A 97 6.74 -16.90 2.53
CA ILE A 97 8.17 -17.18 2.56
C ILE A 97 8.41 -18.16 3.71
N GLY A 98 8.54 -19.44 3.38
CA GLY A 98 8.64 -20.49 4.40
C GLY A 98 7.31 -20.66 5.15
N LYS A 99 7.28 -20.28 6.44
CA LYS A 99 6.08 -20.39 7.29
C LYS A 99 5.27 -19.10 7.40
N ASP A 100 5.90 -17.96 7.11
CA ASP A 100 5.32 -16.63 7.33
C ASP A 100 5.07 -15.92 6.00
N LEU A 101 4.25 -14.85 6.01
CA LEU A 101 3.98 -14.02 4.82
C LEU A 101 5.12 -13.04 4.50
N GLU A 102 6.01 -12.80 5.46
CA GLU A 102 7.18 -11.95 5.33
C GLU A 102 8.37 -12.51 6.11
N LEU A 103 9.59 -12.19 5.67
CA LEU A 103 10.76 -12.32 6.53
C LEU A 103 10.92 -11.02 7.33
N PHE A 104 10.78 -11.11 8.65
CA PHE A 104 11.01 -10.01 9.57
C PHE A 104 12.27 -10.25 10.41
N LEU A 105 13.22 -9.31 10.38
CA LEU A 105 14.43 -9.36 11.19
C LEU A 105 14.76 -7.98 11.74
N GLN A 106 15.33 -7.94 12.94
CA GLN A 106 15.71 -6.70 13.62
C GLN A 106 17.15 -6.78 14.16
N THR A 107 17.89 -5.68 14.03
CA THR A 107 19.18 -5.45 14.69
C THR A 107 19.11 -4.26 15.63
N LYS A 108 19.99 -4.26 16.63
CA LYS A 108 20.23 -3.15 17.55
C LYS A 108 21.74 -2.94 17.67
N PRO A 109 22.25 -1.70 17.80
CA PRO A 109 21.49 -0.45 17.86
C PRO A 109 20.98 0.02 16.48
N GLY A 110 20.15 1.06 16.44
CA GLY A 110 19.63 1.65 15.20
C GLY A 110 20.59 2.66 14.56
N LEU A 111 20.22 3.21 13.40
CA LEU A 111 21.10 4.16 12.68
C LEU A 111 21.41 5.43 13.50
N SER A 112 20.49 5.87 14.36
CA SER A 112 20.69 7.08 15.14
C SER A 112 21.74 6.94 16.26
N ALA A 113 22.21 5.71 16.55
CA ALA A 113 23.27 5.48 17.53
C ALA A 113 24.66 5.88 17.01
N TYR A 114 24.78 6.18 15.71
CA TYR A 114 26.03 6.49 15.03
C TYR A 114 26.04 7.92 14.45
N PRO A 115 25.80 8.98 15.26
CA PRO A 115 25.62 10.34 14.75
C PRO A 115 26.86 10.90 14.05
N THR A 116 28.05 10.46 14.44
CA THR A 116 29.35 10.93 13.92
C THR A 116 30.00 9.92 12.97
N GLU A 117 29.46 8.71 12.84
CA GLU A 117 30.08 7.58 12.14
C GLU A 117 29.15 7.01 11.07
N PRO A 118 28.91 7.73 9.96
CA PRO A 118 27.91 7.35 8.97
C PRO A 118 28.23 6.04 8.24
N GLN A 119 29.52 5.70 8.09
CA GLN A 119 29.95 4.43 7.50
C GLN A 119 29.58 3.25 8.40
N GLN A 120 29.86 3.36 9.70
CA GLN A 120 29.51 2.34 10.68
C GLN A 120 27.99 2.17 10.79
N ALA A 121 27.23 3.28 10.70
CA ALA A 121 25.77 3.25 10.63
C ALA A 121 25.29 2.38 9.46
N ALA A 122 25.85 2.57 8.26
CA ALA A 122 25.48 1.79 7.09
C ALA A 122 25.90 0.30 7.22
N GLU A 123 27.09 0.03 7.76
CA GLU A 123 27.58 -1.33 7.99
C GLU A 123 26.73 -2.12 8.99
N SER A 124 26.07 -1.43 9.94
CA SER A 124 25.13 -2.07 10.88
C SER A 124 23.95 -2.77 10.18
N LEU A 125 23.65 -2.41 8.93
CA LEU A 125 22.59 -3.01 8.12
C LEU A 125 23.05 -4.27 7.38
N LEU A 126 24.35 -4.55 7.31
CA LEU A 126 24.91 -5.68 6.55
C LEU A 126 24.32 -7.05 6.98
N PRO A 127 24.20 -7.38 8.28
CA PRO A 127 23.64 -8.67 8.68
C PRO A 127 22.17 -8.85 8.26
N LEU A 128 21.43 -7.74 8.14
CA LEU A 128 20.05 -7.74 7.67
C LEU A 128 19.98 -7.90 6.15
N LEU A 129 20.86 -7.21 5.43
CA LEU A 129 20.97 -7.31 3.98
C LEU A 129 21.34 -8.72 3.53
N ASP A 130 22.33 -9.35 4.16
CA ASP A 130 22.76 -10.71 3.80
C ASP A 130 21.63 -11.72 3.95
N LYS A 131 20.86 -11.61 5.04
CA LYS A 131 19.69 -12.48 5.28
C LYS A 131 18.58 -12.23 4.25
N ALA A 132 18.33 -10.97 3.89
CA ALA A 132 17.37 -10.65 2.85
C ALA A 132 17.80 -11.20 1.48
N GLU A 133 19.07 -11.07 1.10
CA GLU A 133 19.60 -11.59 -0.16
C GLU A 133 19.60 -13.12 -0.22
N ASN A 134 19.78 -13.80 0.91
CA ASN A 134 19.69 -15.26 0.98
C ASN A 134 18.27 -15.78 0.73
N VAL A 135 17.23 -15.01 1.06
CA VAL A 135 15.83 -15.36 0.78
C VAL A 135 15.45 -15.08 -0.67
N VAL A 136 16.02 -14.05 -1.28
CA VAL A 136 15.72 -13.68 -2.68
C VAL A 136 16.54 -14.52 -3.65
N PRO A 137 15.90 -15.29 -4.56
CA PRO A 137 16.61 -16.07 -5.58
C PRO A 137 17.54 -15.19 -6.42
N ALA A 138 18.74 -15.68 -6.72
CA ALA A 138 19.80 -14.91 -7.42
C ALA A 138 19.31 -14.26 -8.73
N ASP A 139 18.45 -14.96 -9.48
CA ASP A 139 17.91 -14.50 -10.76
C ASP A 139 16.95 -13.31 -10.62
N LEU A 140 16.32 -13.15 -9.45
CA LEU A 140 15.34 -12.11 -9.17
C LEU A 140 15.96 -10.90 -8.47
N ARG A 141 17.16 -11.00 -7.90
CA ARG A 141 17.79 -9.91 -7.13
C ARG A 141 17.87 -8.59 -7.90
N ARG A 142 18.26 -8.63 -9.17
CA ARG A 142 18.35 -7.41 -10.02
C ARG A 142 16.99 -6.75 -10.30
N LYS A 143 15.88 -7.46 -10.09
CA LYS A 143 14.50 -6.96 -10.25
C LYS A 143 13.90 -6.52 -8.92
N THR A 144 14.35 -7.10 -7.82
CA THR A 144 13.87 -6.83 -6.46
C THR A 144 14.28 -5.45 -5.99
N PRO A 145 13.34 -4.51 -5.77
CA PRO A 145 13.65 -3.21 -5.20
C PRO A 145 14.03 -3.34 -3.72
N VAL A 146 15.09 -2.63 -3.33
CA VAL A 146 15.44 -2.38 -1.93
C VAL A 146 15.13 -0.91 -1.58
N LYS A 147 14.34 -0.70 -0.54
CA LYS A 147 13.98 0.63 -0.02
C LYS A 147 14.41 0.78 1.43
N VAL A 148 14.76 1.99 1.83
CA VAL A 148 15.10 2.32 3.22
C VAL A 148 14.27 3.52 3.66
N GLY A 149 13.46 3.32 4.69
CA GLY A 149 12.73 4.37 5.39
C GLY A 149 13.40 4.65 6.72
N ALA A 150 14.00 5.83 6.88
CA ALA A 150 14.50 6.28 8.18
C ALA A 150 13.40 7.01 8.94
N THR A 151 13.22 6.70 10.22
CA THR A 151 12.10 7.24 11.01
C THR A 151 12.52 8.41 11.91
N ALA A 152 11.65 8.83 12.82
CA ALA A 152 11.84 9.92 13.78
C ALA A 152 13.22 9.93 14.47
N GLY A 153 13.81 8.76 14.73
CA GLY A 153 15.12 8.64 15.35
C GLY A 153 16.25 9.32 14.58
N LEU A 154 16.24 9.20 13.25
CA LEU A 154 17.26 9.83 12.41
C LEU A 154 16.97 11.34 12.23
N ARG A 155 15.69 11.73 12.16
CA ARG A 155 15.26 13.14 12.12
C ARG A 155 15.77 13.95 13.32
N ALA A 156 15.80 13.32 14.50
CA ALA A 156 16.23 13.96 15.74
C ALA A 156 17.73 14.32 15.77
N LEU A 157 18.57 13.73 14.91
CA LEU A 157 20.01 14.03 14.86
C LEU A 157 20.34 15.35 14.14
N GLY A 158 19.36 15.97 13.49
CA GLY A 158 19.55 17.14 12.64
C GLY A 158 19.77 16.78 11.17
N ILE A 159 19.49 17.75 10.30
CA ILE A 159 19.47 17.57 8.83
C ILE A 159 20.83 17.09 8.32
N ASP A 160 21.91 17.75 8.71
CA ASP A 160 23.26 17.44 8.21
C ASP A 160 23.73 16.03 8.59
N ALA A 161 23.51 15.62 9.84
CA ALA A 161 23.91 14.30 10.33
C ALA A 161 23.07 13.19 9.68
N SER A 162 21.75 13.38 9.62
CA SER A 162 20.81 12.48 8.95
C SER A 162 21.20 12.29 7.47
N ASP A 163 21.46 13.38 6.75
CA ASP A 163 21.81 13.32 5.34
C ASP A 163 23.13 12.60 5.09
N ARG A 164 24.14 12.82 5.94
CA ARG A 164 25.42 12.08 5.86
C ARG A 164 25.23 10.58 6.04
N ILE A 165 24.41 10.17 7.02
CA ILE A 165 24.09 8.76 7.26
C ILE A 165 23.32 8.17 6.06
N LEU A 166 22.30 8.86 5.55
CA LEU A 166 21.54 8.39 4.39
C LEU A 166 22.40 8.28 3.13
N GLN A 167 23.34 9.21 2.92
CA GLN A 167 24.30 9.11 1.81
C GLN A 167 25.22 7.90 1.97
N ALA A 168 25.70 7.62 3.18
CA ALA A 168 26.47 6.41 3.45
C ALA A 168 25.64 5.14 3.19
N VAL A 169 24.36 5.11 3.58
CA VAL A 169 23.45 3.99 3.29
C VAL A 169 23.21 3.82 1.79
N LYS A 170 23.03 4.91 1.03
CA LYS A 170 22.89 4.86 -0.43
C LYS A 170 24.13 4.24 -1.09
N ASN A 171 25.32 4.67 -0.66
CA ASN A 171 26.58 4.13 -1.17
C ASN A 171 26.78 2.67 -0.77
N PHE A 172 26.46 2.33 0.48
CA PHE A 172 26.50 0.97 1.00
C PHE A 172 25.63 0.02 0.17
N LEU A 173 24.36 0.37 -0.09
CA LEU A 173 23.47 -0.45 -0.90
C LEU A 173 23.96 -0.59 -2.34
N LYS A 174 24.51 0.47 -2.92
CA LYS A 174 25.06 0.44 -4.29
C LYS A 174 26.27 -0.48 -4.42
N VAL A 175 27.12 -0.56 -3.39
CA VAL A 175 28.38 -1.31 -3.42
C VAL A 175 28.18 -2.74 -2.93
N LYS A 176 27.40 -2.95 -1.87
CA LYS A 176 27.26 -4.23 -1.18
C LYS A 176 26.05 -5.04 -1.65
N SER A 177 24.96 -4.39 -2.08
CA SER A 177 23.76 -5.12 -2.45
C SER A 177 23.78 -5.59 -3.90
N THR A 178 23.27 -6.79 -4.12
CA THR A 178 22.95 -7.34 -5.45
C THR A 178 21.50 -7.04 -5.87
N LEU A 179 20.72 -6.43 -4.98
CA LEU A 179 19.35 -5.99 -5.20
C LEU A 179 19.28 -4.70 -6.02
N LYS A 180 18.12 -4.40 -6.59
CA LYS A 180 17.88 -3.15 -7.29
C LYS A 180 17.77 -2.00 -6.27
N SER A 181 18.82 -1.21 -6.15
CA SER A 181 18.82 0.01 -5.33
C SER A 181 18.72 1.27 -6.19
N LYS A 182 18.02 2.30 -5.70
CA LYS A 182 18.07 3.63 -6.28
C LYS A 182 18.18 4.71 -5.20
N PRO A 183 18.88 5.84 -5.45
CA PRO A 183 19.05 6.90 -4.45
C PRO A 183 17.74 7.48 -3.92
N GLU A 184 16.70 7.56 -4.77
CA GLU A 184 15.38 8.08 -4.40
C GLU A 184 14.56 7.13 -3.50
N TRP A 185 15.03 5.90 -3.28
CA TRP A 185 14.38 4.90 -2.44
C TRP A 185 14.93 4.85 -1.01
N VAL A 186 15.92 5.69 -0.72
CA VAL A 186 16.47 5.90 0.62
C VAL A 186 16.01 7.26 1.08
N THR A 187 14.97 7.27 1.92
CA THR A 187 14.25 8.47 2.31
C THR A 187 13.99 8.50 3.81
N VAL A 188 13.94 9.71 4.37
CA VAL A 188 13.36 9.93 5.68
C VAL A 188 11.84 9.88 5.55
N LEU A 189 11.19 9.01 6.32
CA LEU A 189 9.74 8.95 6.40
C LEU A 189 9.24 10.06 7.30
N ASP A 190 8.28 10.83 6.80
CA ASP A 190 7.58 11.81 7.62
C ASP A 190 6.55 11.11 8.53
N GLY A 191 6.17 11.72 9.66
CA GLY A 191 5.31 11.09 10.67
C GLY A 191 3.96 10.61 10.11
N THR A 192 3.42 11.31 9.11
CA THR A 192 2.19 10.90 8.40
C THR A 192 2.40 9.65 7.55
N GLN A 193 3.59 9.46 6.97
CA GLN A 193 3.94 8.26 6.21
C GLN A 193 4.22 7.08 7.15
N GLU A 194 4.87 7.31 8.29
CA GLU A 194 5.10 6.30 9.33
C GLU A 194 3.76 5.69 9.83
N GLY A 195 2.74 6.54 10.07
CA GLY A 195 1.39 6.08 10.44
C GLY A 195 0.70 5.25 9.36
N ALA A 196 0.91 5.60 8.08
CA ALA A 196 0.37 4.88 6.93
C ALA A 196 1.04 3.49 6.70
N PHE A 197 2.26 3.28 7.18
CA PHE A 197 2.92 1.96 7.14
C PHE A 197 2.61 1.13 8.39
N GLN A 198 2.48 1.75 9.57
CA GLN A 198 2.15 1.04 10.81
C GLN A 198 0.74 0.42 10.80
N TRP A 199 -0.28 1.09 10.21
CA TRP A 199 -1.64 0.52 10.19
C TRP A 199 -1.76 -0.74 9.31
N LYS A 200 -0.87 -0.92 8.32
CA LYS A 200 -0.83 -2.14 7.49
C LYS A 200 -0.05 -3.28 8.13
N SER A 201 0.88 -2.96 9.04
CA SER A 201 1.71 -3.93 9.77
C SER A 201 1.10 -4.37 11.10
N SER A 202 0.02 -3.73 11.56
CA SER A 202 -0.63 -4.07 12.81
C SER A 202 -1.82 -4.98 12.54
N PRO A 203 -1.79 -6.29 12.90
CA PRO A 203 -3.02 -6.98 13.22
C PRO A 203 -3.65 -6.18 14.34
N CYS A 204 -4.74 -5.50 14.02
CA CYS A 204 -5.55 -4.81 15.00
C CYS A 204 -5.94 -5.86 16.05
N GLN A 205 -5.27 -5.82 17.21
CA GLN A 205 -5.61 -6.62 18.37
C GLN A 205 -6.89 -6.01 18.96
N MET A 206 -8.00 -6.19 18.25
CA MET A 206 -9.35 -6.04 18.80
C MET A 206 -9.64 -7.30 19.63
N GLY A 207 -8.88 -7.46 20.71
CA GLY A 207 -9.23 -8.35 21.81
C GLY A 207 -9.83 -7.49 22.91
N GLY A 208 -11.15 -7.32 22.88
CA GLY A 208 -11.89 -6.70 23.97
C GLY A 208 -11.60 -7.45 25.27
N GLY A 209 -11.25 -6.69 26.30
CA GLY A 209 -10.99 -7.20 27.64
C GLY A 209 -10.99 -6.03 28.62
N VAL A 210 -12.19 -5.57 28.94
CA VAL A 210 -12.46 -4.45 29.85
C VAL A 210 -13.29 -5.01 31.02
N TRP A 211 -12.64 -4.96 32.20
CA TRP A 211 -13.10 -5.04 33.59
C TRP A 211 -13.64 -6.34 34.19
N GLY A 212 -13.18 -6.59 35.43
CA GLY A 212 -14.04 -7.01 36.55
C GLY A 212 -13.89 -8.45 36.99
#